data_AF-A0A7C2EFS1-F1
#
_entry.id   AF-A0A7C2EFS1-F1
#
_cell.length_a   1.000
_cell.length_b   1.000
_cell.length_c   1.000
_cell.angle_alpha   90.00
_cell.angle_beta   90.00
_cell.angle_gamma   90.00
#
_symmetry.space_group_name_H-M   'P 1'
#
loop_
_entity.id
_entity.type
_entity.pdbx_description
1 polymer ?
#
loop_
_entity_poly.entity_id
_entity_poly.type
_entity_poly.pdbx_seq_one_letter_code
_entity_poly.pdbx_strand_id
1 'polypeptide(L)' 'MIVMKFGGSSVANAEAIRRVTSIVAARRHQRPVVVVSAMGKTTDRLLEIGSQAVAGRRQQALELLARLEEYH' A
#
# COMPACT_ATOMS: atom_id res chain seq x y z
N MET A 1 1.68 14.57 21.27
CA MET A 1 1.81 14.36 19.82
C MET A 1 2.63 13.10 19.64
N ILE A 2 2.15 12.14 18.85
CA ILE A 2 2.86 10.87 18.59
C ILE A 2 2.90 10.60 17.08
N VAL A 3 3.85 9.77 16.64
CA VAL A 3 3.90 9.25 15.26
C VAL A 3 3.56 7.77 15.29
N MET A 4 2.65 7.34 14.41
CA MET A 4 2.23 5.95 14.28
C MET A 4 2.53 5.47 12.86
N LYS A 5 3.50 4.56 12.72
CA LYS A 5 3.87 4.00 11.42
C LYS A 5 3.29 2.61 11.23
N PHE A 6 2.65 2.39 10.08
CA PHE A 6 2.11 1.08 9.67
C PHE A 6 2.81 0.60 8.40
N GLY A 7 3.26 -0.66 8.40
CA GLY A 7 3.86 -1.30 7.22
C GLY A 7 2.82 -1.72 6.19
N GLY A 8 3.27 -2.11 5.00
CA GLY A 8 2.36 -2.48 3.90
C GLY A 8 1.46 -3.68 4.23
N SER A 9 1.95 -4.64 5.01
CA SER A 9 1.15 -5.77 5.52
C SER A 9 0.03 -5.31 6.46
N SER A 10 0.26 -4.27 7.25
CA SER A 10 -0.73 -3.69 8.16
C SER A 10 -1.85 -2.94 7.44
N VAL A 11 -1.68 -2.64 6.15
CA VAL A 11 -2.66 -1.95 5.29
C VAL A 11 -2.96 -2.75 4.01
N ALA A 12 -2.73 -4.06 4.00
CA ALA A 12 -2.78 -4.88 2.78
C ALA A 12 -4.20 -5.14 2.23
N ASN A 13 -5.25 -4.78 2.95
CA ASN A 13 -6.63 -4.89 2.47
C ASN A 13 -7.55 -4.02 3.33
N ALA A 14 -8.81 -3.89 2.91
CA ALA A 14 -9.81 -3.07 3.59
C ALA A 14 -10.01 -3.46 5.06
N GLU A 15 -9.94 -4.74 5.41
CA GLU A 15 -10.07 -5.19 6.79
C GLU A 15 -8.88 -4.76 7.65
N ALA A 16 -7.66 -4.89 7.13
CA ALA A 16 -6.44 -4.42 7.79
C ALA A 16 -6.47 -2.90 8.02
N ILE A 17 -6.93 -2.14 7.01
CA ILE A 17 -7.11 -0.69 7.14
C ILE A 17 -8.11 -0.36 8.26
N ARG A 18 -9.26 -1.05 8.33
CA ARG A 18 -10.24 -0.86 9.42
C ARG A 18 -9.63 -1.12 10.80
N ARG A 19 -8.80 -2.16 10.95
CA ARG A 19 -8.07 -2.41 12.21
C ARG A 19 -7.12 -1.27 12.55
N VAL A 20 -6.35 -0.79 11.57
CA VAL A 20 -5.45 0.36 11.75
C VAL A 20 -6.22 1.62 12.18
N THR A 21 -7.36 1.91 11.55
CA THR A 21 -8.18 3.07 11.92
C THR A 21 -8.67 3.00 13.36
N SER A 22 -9.06 1.81 13.85
CA SER A 22 -9.47 1.62 15.25
C SER A 22 -8.30 1.86 16.22
N ILE A 23 -7.09 1.41 15.89
CA ILE A 23 -5.88 1.61 16.70
C ILE A 23 -5.53 3.11 16.81
N VAL A 24 -5.66 3.85 15.72
CA VAL A 24 -5.42 5.30 15.67
C VAL A 24 -6.51 6.06 16.43
N ALA A 25 -7.78 5.71 16.23
CA ALA A 25 -8.91 6.35 16.90
C ALA A 25 -8.80 6.26 18.43
N ALA A 26 -8.38 5.12 18.96
CA ALA A 26 -8.14 4.93 20.40
C ALA A 26 -7.06 5.88 20.97
N ARG A 27 -6.18 6.43 20.12
CA ARG A 27 -5.06 7.31 20.52
C ARG A 27 -5.25 8.76 20.07
N ARG A 28 -6.45 9.15 19.66
CA ARG A 28 -6.73 10.50 19.13
C ARG A 28 -6.34 11.61 20.11
N HIS A 29 -6.50 11.39 21.42
CA HIS A 29 -6.08 12.33 22.48
C HIS A 29 -4.58 12.67 22.46
N GLN A 30 -3.75 11.78 21.92
CA GLN A 30 -2.30 11.98 21.81
C GLN A 30 -1.89 12.79 20.59
N ARG A 31 -2.85 13.22 19.75
CA ARG A 31 -2.65 13.94 18.48
C ARG A 31 -1.69 13.15 17.55
N PRO A 32 -2.14 12.00 17.00
CA PRO A 32 -1.29 11.15 16.19
C PRO A 32 -1.08 11.71 14.78
N VAL A 33 0.15 11.62 14.28
CA VAL A 33 0.49 11.69 12.85
C VAL A 33 0.66 10.26 12.35
N VAL A 34 -0.07 9.89 11.30
CA VAL A 34 -0.07 8.53 10.77
C VAL A 34 0.78 8.47 9.51
N VAL A 35 1.71 7.52 9.47
CA VAL A 35 2.57 7.23 8.32
C VAL A 35 2.28 5.81 7.85
N VAL A 36 1.99 5.63 6.56
CA VAL A 36 1.71 4.31 5.98
C VAL A 36 2.67 4.02 4.83
N SER A 37 3.07 2.75 4.71
CA SER A 37 3.69 2.24 3.48
C SER A 37 2.62 1.90 2.43
N ALA A 38 3.03 1.67 1.17
CA ALA A 38 2.13 1.16 0.14
C ALA A 38 1.50 -0.19 0.53
N MET A 39 0.29 -0.46 0.04
CA MET A 39 -0.49 -1.65 0.43
C MET A 39 0.20 -2.96 0.03
N GLY A 40 0.36 -3.88 0.97
CA GLY A 40 0.89 -5.22 0.72
C GLY A 40 2.22 -5.20 -0.06
N LYS A 41 2.19 -5.74 -1.28
CA LYS A 41 3.35 -5.85 -2.19
C LYS A 41 3.34 -4.83 -3.33
N THR A 42 2.55 -3.76 -3.22
CA THR A 42 2.39 -2.75 -4.28
C THR A 42 3.72 -2.14 -4.73
N THR A 43 4.64 -1.82 -3.82
CA THR A 43 5.97 -1.29 -4.21
C THR A 43 6.75 -2.28 -5.07
N ASP A 44 6.80 -3.55 -4.68
CA ASP A 44 7.51 -4.60 -5.44
C ASP A 44 6.86 -4.79 -6.83
N ARG A 45 5.52 -4.76 -6.90
CA ARG A 45 4.76 -4.86 -8.16
C ARG A 45 5.03 -3.69 -9.11
N LEU A 46 5.12 -2.46 -8.58
CA LEU A 46 5.46 -1.28 -9.38
C LEU A 46 6.86 -1.38 -9.99
N LEU A 47 7.83 -1.88 -9.21
CA LEU A 47 9.20 -2.12 -9.72
C LEU A 47 9.20 -3.20 -10.81
N GLU A 48 8.41 -4.26 -10.66
CA GLU A 48 8.24 -5.29 -11.68
C GLU A 48 7.64 -4.72 -12.97
N ILE A 49 6.56 -3.94 -12.87
CA ILE A 49 5.93 -3.27 -14.03
C ILE A 49 6.95 -2.40 -14.76
N GLY A 50 7.70 -1.57 -14.03
CA GLY A 50 8.76 -0.74 -14.60
C GLY A 50 9.84 -1.56 -15.31
N SER A 51 10.23 -2.69 -14.73
CA SER A 51 11.22 -3.60 -15.32
C SER A 51 10.71 -4.23 -16.63
N GLN A 52 9.44 -4.66 -16.69
CA GLN A 52 8.85 -5.17 -17.93
C GLN A 52 8.75 -4.08 -19.01
N ALA A 53 8.39 -2.86 -18.61
CA ALA A 53 8.28 -1.72 -19.53
C ALA A 53 9.63 -1.39 -20.18
N VAL A 54 10.71 -1.30 -19.40
CA VAL A 54 12.07 -1.05 -19.91
C VAL A 54 12.55 -2.19 -20.81
N ALA A 55 12.15 -3.43 -20.53
CA ALA A 55 12.47 -4.58 -21.38
C ALA A 55 11.67 -4.66 -22.71
N GLY A 56 10.87 -3.63 -23.04
CA GLY A 56 10.04 -3.60 -24.24
C GLY A 56 8.81 -4.53 -24.18
N ARG A 57 8.54 -5.13 -23.02
CA ARG A 57 7.43 -6.08 -22.79
C ARG A 57 6.15 -5.34 -22.43
N ARG A 58 5.69 -4.51 -23.38
CA ARG A 58 4.55 -3.59 -23.17
C ARG A 58 3.29 -4.31 -22.70
N GLN A 59 2.95 -5.44 -23.33
CA GLN A 59 1.72 -6.17 -23.02
C GLN A 59 1.72 -6.69 -21.58
N GLN A 60 2.83 -7.32 -21.15
CA GLN A 60 3.00 -7.82 -19.79
C GLN A 60 2.96 -6.68 -18.75
N ALA A 61 3.60 -5.55 -19.05
CA ALA A 61 3.58 -4.38 -18.17
C ALA A 61 2.15 -3.84 -17.96
N LEU A 62 1.35 -3.78 -19.04
CA LEU A 62 -0.04 -3.33 -18.97
C LEU A 62 -0.94 -4.31 -18.22
N GLU A 63 -0.74 -5.62 -18.39
CA GLU A 63 -1.48 -6.65 -17.64
C GLU A 63 -1.18 -6.58 -16.14
N LEU A 64 0.09 -6.42 -15.77
CA LEU A 64 0.48 -6.25 -14.36
C LEU A 64 -0.06 -4.94 -13.77
N LEU A 65 -0.10 -3.87 -14.55
CA LEU A 65 -0.69 -2.60 -14.14
C LEU A 65 -2.19 -2.73 -13.89
N ALA A 66 -2.93 -3.35 -14.81
CA ALA A 66 -4.38 -3.57 -14.65
C ALA A 66 -4.69 -4.38 -13.39
N ARG A 67 -3.92 -5.44 -13.10
CA ARG A 67 -4.06 -6.22 -11.84
C ARG A 67 -3.78 -5.38 -10.59
N LEU A 68 -2.86 -4.42 -10.69
CA LEU A 68 -2.54 -3.54 -9.57
C LEU A 68 -3.65 -2.51 -9.35
N GLU A 69 -4.29 -2.03 -10.42
CA GLU A 69 -5.47 -1.17 -10.35
C GLU A 69 -6.65 -1.90 -9.72
N GLU A 70 -6.95 -3.13 -10.14
CA GLU A 70 -8.03 -3.97 -9.56
C GLU A 70 -7.83 -4.29 -8.07
N TYR A 71 -6.59 -4.29 -7.58
CA TYR A 71 -6.28 -4.56 -6.18
C TYR A 71 -6.68 -3.41 -5.24
N HIS A 72 -6.88 -2.20 -5.76
CA HIS A 72 -7.22 -0.99 -4.98
C HIS A 72 -8.69 -0.60 -5.19
#